data_AF-A0A7S0AYC1-F1
#
_entry.id   AF-A0A7S0AYC1-F1
#
_cell.length_a   1.000
_cell.length_b   1.000
_cell.length_c   1.000
_cell.angle_alpha   90.00
_cell.angle_beta   90.00
_cell.angle_gamma   90.00
#
_symmetry.space_group_name_H-M   'P 1'
#
loop_
_entity.id
_entity.type
_entity.pdbx_description
1 polymer ?
#
loop_
_entity_poly.entity_id
_entity_poly.type
_entity_poly.pdbx_seq_one_letter_code
_entity_poly.pdbx_strand_id
1 'polypeptide(L)'
;LLRCLVGTAHAWLVELMEASAAGDVAAFKAVSTKHAAEIAAQPALTGRAQMVQEKITLLAMVHMIFERPSSERTLRFADIARRIEMAEDQVELVVMRALSLGLIRGSMDQVDGTVEVTWVMPRVLDAAQLSDLAGRFGEWAVKVSQTKEYMSEQAFVA
;
A
#
# COMPACT_ATOMS: atom_id res chain seq x y z
N LEU A 1 14.80 -15.52 -2.88
CA LEU A 1 15.07 -16.24 -4.15
C LEU A 1 15.73 -15.34 -5.20
N LEU A 2 15.26 -14.11 -5.44
CA LEU A 2 15.82 -13.24 -6.49
C LEU A 2 17.16 -12.56 -6.17
N ARG A 3 17.63 -12.63 -4.91
CA ARG A 3 18.93 -12.05 -4.50
C ARG A 3 20.13 -12.65 -5.23
N CYS A 4 20.00 -13.83 -5.85
CA CYS A 4 21.06 -14.43 -6.66
C CYS A 4 21.34 -13.68 -7.98
N LEU A 5 20.43 -12.81 -8.42
CA LEU A 5 20.59 -12.02 -9.64
C LEU A 5 21.34 -10.71 -9.39
N VAL A 6 21.58 -10.35 -8.13
CA VAL A 6 22.34 -9.15 -7.75
C VAL A 6 23.79 -9.33 -8.22
N GLY A 7 24.27 -8.42 -9.06
CA GLY A 7 25.59 -8.50 -9.71
C GLY A 7 25.61 -9.21 -11.07
N THR A 8 24.45 -9.65 -11.57
CA THR A 8 24.31 -10.21 -12.93
C THR A 8 23.71 -9.19 -13.90
N ALA A 9 23.72 -9.50 -15.20
CA ALA A 9 23.04 -8.72 -16.23
C ALA A 9 21.51 -8.59 -16.03
N HIS A 10 20.91 -9.38 -15.13
CA HIS A 10 19.48 -9.38 -14.83
C HIS A 10 19.14 -8.70 -13.50
N ALA A 11 20.08 -7.97 -12.88
CA ALA A 11 19.87 -7.25 -11.63
C ALA A 11 18.69 -6.26 -11.71
N TRP A 12 18.43 -5.68 -12.90
CA TRP A 12 17.31 -4.78 -13.15
C TRP A 12 15.94 -5.39 -12.81
N LEU A 13 15.78 -6.71 -12.92
CA LEU A 13 14.54 -7.39 -12.58
C LEU A 13 14.28 -7.36 -11.06
N VAL A 14 15.36 -7.41 -10.27
CA VAL A 14 15.28 -7.28 -8.81
C VAL A 14 14.86 -5.86 -8.46
N GLU A 15 15.51 -4.85 -9.04
CA GLU A 15 15.16 -3.43 -8.84
C GLU A 15 13.68 -3.17 -9.20
N LEU A 16 13.22 -3.71 -10.34
CA LEU A 16 11.84 -3.57 -10.81
C LEU A 16 10.84 -4.23 -9.85
N MET A 17 11.16 -5.41 -9.35
CA MET A 17 10.31 -6.12 -8.39
C MET A 17 10.29 -5.48 -7.02
N GLU A 18 11.41 -4.92 -6.55
CA GLU A 18 11.47 -4.18 -5.29
C GLU A 18 10.65 -2.89 -5.37
N ALA A 19 10.79 -2.11 -6.45
CA ALA A 19 9.96 -0.92 -6.68
C ALA A 19 8.47 -1.29 -6.77
N SER A 20 8.16 -2.38 -7.48
CA SER A 20 6.79 -2.91 -7.57
C SER A 20 6.28 -3.36 -6.20
N ALA A 21 7.07 -4.07 -5.40
CA ALA A 21 6.65 -4.60 -4.09
C ALA A 21 6.54 -3.51 -3.02
N ALA A 22 7.23 -2.38 -3.19
CA ALA A 22 7.14 -1.18 -2.37
C ALA A 22 5.96 -0.27 -2.74
N GLY A 23 5.28 -0.53 -3.87
CA GLY A 23 4.16 0.30 -4.34
C GLY A 23 4.62 1.73 -4.66
N ASP A 24 5.85 1.89 -5.14
CA ASP A 24 6.41 3.20 -5.52
C ASP A 24 6.35 3.37 -7.04
N VAL A 25 5.39 4.18 -7.49
CA VAL A 25 5.16 4.47 -8.91
C VAL A 25 6.35 5.23 -9.51
N ALA A 26 6.96 6.16 -8.76
CA ALA A 26 8.07 6.97 -9.22
C ALA A 26 9.32 6.12 -9.43
N ALA A 27 9.65 5.29 -8.42
CA ALA A 27 10.77 4.36 -8.49
C ALA A 27 10.58 3.35 -9.63
N PHE A 28 9.36 2.83 -9.81
CA PHE A 28 9.07 1.91 -10.90
C PHE A 28 9.26 2.57 -12.28
N LYS A 29 8.77 3.80 -12.47
CA LYS A 29 8.99 4.56 -13.71
C LYS A 29 10.48 4.79 -13.96
N ALA A 30 11.23 5.18 -12.93
CA ALA A 30 12.67 5.42 -13.05
C ALA A 30 13.45 4.16 -13.48
N VAL A 31 13.17 3.01 -12.85
CA VAL A 31 13.78 1.72 -13.23
C VAL A 31 13.35 1.31 -14.63
N SER A 32 12.09 1.52 -14.99
CA SER A 32 11.56 1.20 -16.32
C SER A 32 12.22 2.02 -17.42
N THR A 33 12.50 3.31 -17.17
CA THR A 33 13.23 4.17 -18.12
C THR A 33 14.71 3.79 -18.21
N LYS A 34 15.35 3.49 -17.07
CA LYS A 34 16.77 3.09 -17.01
C LYS A 34 17.05 1.80 -17.78
N HIS A 35 16.11 0.84 -17.75
CA HIS A 35 16.24 -0.48 -18.37
C HIS A 35 15.26 -0.71 -19.53
N ALA A 36 14.94 0.36 -20.26
CA ALA A 36 13.94 0.30 -21.33
C ALA A 36 14.30 -0.70 -22.45
N ALA A 37 15.59 -0.85 -22.75
CA ALA A 37 16.06 -1.77 -23.79
C ALA A 37 15.86 -3.24 -23.39
N GLU A 38 16.18 -3.58 -22.14
CA GLU A 38 16.03 -4.93 -21.58
C GLU A 38 14.56 -5.30 -21.40
N ILE A 39 13.71 -4.35 -21.02
CA ILE A 39 12.26 -4.54 -20.93
C ILE A 39 11.66 -4.72 -22.33
N ALA A 40 12.08 -3.90 -23.32
CA ALA A 40 11.61 -4.01 -24.70
C ALA A 40 12.02 -5.34 -25.34
N ALA A 41 13.18 -5.88 -24.97
CA ALA A 41 13.67 -7.19 -25.41
C ALA A 41 12.81 -8.37 -24.90
N GLN A 42 11.89 -8.14 -23.95
CA GLN A 42 11.03 -9.18 -23.38
C GLN A 42 9.56 -8.98 -23.83
N PRO A 43 9.06 -9.74 -24.84
CA PRO A 43 7.71 -9.62 -25.37
C PRO A 43 6.60 -9.83 -24.32
N ALA A 44 6.86 -10.65 -23.31
CA ALA A 44 5.90 -10.91 -22.25
C ALA A 44 5.62 -9.68 -21.37
N LEU A 45 6.60 -8.80 -21.21
CA LEU A 45 6.47 -7.56 -20.44
C LEU A 45 5.82 -6.47 -21.28
N THR A 46 6.24 -6.32 -22.54
CA THR A 46 5.68 -5.30 -23.45
C THR A 46 4.21 -5.57 -23.76
N GLY A 47 3.83 -6.84 -23.99
CA GLY A 47 2.44 -7.23 -24.22
C GLY A 47 1.50 -7.05 -23.02
N ARG A 48 2.05 -6.88 -21.81
CA ARG A 48 1.28 -6.69 -20.56
C ARG A 48 1.63 -5.39 -19.83
N ALA A 49 2.29 -4.45 -20.50
CA ALA A 49 2.78 -3.22 -19.88
C ALA A 49 1.66 -2.43 -19.18
N GLN A 50 0.50 -2.31 -19.82
CA GLN A 50 -0.67 -1.63 -19.25
C GLN A 50 -1.18 -2.33 -17.98
N MET A 51 -1.22 -3.67 -17.98
CA MET A 51 -1.64 -4.45 -16.81
C MET A 51 -0.65 -4.31 -15.64
N VAL A 52 0.65 -4.24 -15.93
CA VAL A 52 1.68 -4.00 -14.91
C VAL A 52 1.55 -2.60 -14.34
N GLN A 53 1.32 -1.59 -15.18
CA GLN A 53 1.09 -0.21 -14.73
C GLN A 53 -0.14 -0.11 -13.83
N GLU A 54 -1.28 -0.70 -14.24
CA GLU A 54 -2.50 -0.75 -13.41
C GLU A 54 -2.24 -1.42 -12.07
N LYS A 55 -1.52 -2.54 -12.07
CA LYS A 55 -1.18 -3.29 -10.85
C LYS A 55 -0.36 -2.44 -9.86
N ILE A 56 0.59 -1.66 -10.35
CA ILE A 56 1.46 -0.84 -9.50
C ILE A 56 0.69 0.35 -8.94
N THR A 57 -0.16 0.99 -9.75
CA THR A 57 -1.07 2.05 -9.29
C THR A 57 -1.98 1.55 -8.17
N LEU A 58 -2.61 0.38 -8.34
CA LEU A 58 -3.47 -0.21 -7.32
C LEU A 58 -2.69 -0.57 -6.05
N LEU A 59 -1.48 -1.11 -6.20
CA LEU A 59 -0.65 -1.46 -5.05
C LEU A 59 -0.18 -0.22 -4.28
N ALA A 60 0.20 0.85 -4.98
CA ALA A 60 0.57 2.12 -4.37
C ALA A 60 -0.56 2.70 -3.51
N MET A 61 -1.80 2.62 -4.01
CA MET A 61 -2.99 3.04 -3.25
C MET A 61 -3.22 2.15 -2.01
N VAL A 62 -3.14 0.82 -2.16
CA VAL A 62 -3.29 -0.11 -1.03
C VAL A 62 -2.22 0.11 0.03
N HIS A 63 -0.98 0.39 -0.37
CA HIS A 63 0.13 0.72 0.54
C HIS A 63 -0.14 1.98 1.35
N MET A 64 -0.60 3.04 0.68
CA MET A 64 -0.94 4.30 1.33
C MET A 64 -1.99 4.12 2.43
N ILE A 65 -2.96 3.24 2.21
CA ILE A 65 -3.99 2.95 3.22
C ILE A 65 -3.41 2.10 4.37
N PHE A 66 -2.50 1.18 4.06
CA PHE A 66 -1.85 0.33 5.06
C PHE A 66 -0.93 1.10 6.01
N GLU A 67 -0.21 2.09 5.49
CA GLU A 67 0.67 2.98 6.27
C GLU A 67 -0.09 3.84 7.28
N ARG A 68 -1.36 4.15 7.00
CA ARG A 68 -2.21 4.95 7.90
C ARG A 68 -2.69 4.16 9.11
N PRO A 69 -2.80 4.79 10.29
CA PRO A 69 -3.38 4.16 11.47
C PRO A 69 -4.86 3.84 11.24
N SER A 70 -5.39 2.87 11.99
CA SER A 70 -6.78 2.44 11.86
C SER A 70 -7.81 3.53 12.19
N SER A 71 -7.41 4.55 12.95
CA SER A 71 -8.24 5.71 13.29
C SER A 71 -8.40 6.73 12.15
N GLU A 72 -7.52 6.70 11.15
CA GLU A 72 -7.48 7.71 10.08
C GLU A 72 -7.48 7.05 8.70
N ARG A 73 -8.61 6.40 8.36
CA ARG A 73 -8.79 5.70 7.08
C ARG A 73 -9.64 6.47 6.06
N THR A 74 -9.80 7.77 6.25
CA THR A 74 -10.38 8.67 5.23
C THR A 74 -9.25 9.30 4.42
N LEU A 75 -9.22 9.03 3.11
CA LEU A 75 -8.20 9.53 2.19
C LEU A 75 -8.81 10.56 1.26
N ARG A 76 -8.09 11.66 1.00
CA ARG A 76 -8.49 12.65 0.00
C ARG A 76 -8.01 12.23 -1.38
N PHE A 77 -8.79 12.53 -2.41
CA PHE A 77 -8.44 12.24 -3.80
C PHE A 77 -7.12 12.92 -4.19
N ALA A 78 -6.92 14.17 -3.76
CA ALA A 78 -5.66 14.89 -3.96
C ALA A 78 -4.41 14.16 -3.39
N ASP A 79 -4.54 13.48 -2.24
CA ASP A 79 -3.42 12.74 -1.66
C ASP A 79 -3.16 11.43 -2.40
N ILE A 80 -4.23 10.77 -2.86
CA ILE A 80 -4.14 9.56 -3.69
C ILE A 80 -3.50 9.91 -5.04
N ALA A 81 -3.98 10.97 -5.70
CA ALA A 81 -3.46 11.50 -6.96
C ALA A 81 -1.95 11.75 -6.89
N ARG A 82 -1.50 12.41 -5.82
CA ARG A 82 -0.08 12.67 -5.56
C ARG A 82 0.72 11.39 -5.40
N ARG A 83 0.18 10.41 -4.66
CA ARG A 83 0.88 9.13 -4.39
C ARG A 83 1.03 8.26 -5.62
N ILE A 84 0.01 8.21 -6.49
CA ILE A 84 0.01 7.38 -7.69
C ILE A 84 0.50 8.11 -8.95
N GLU A 85 0.89 9.39 -8.81
CA GLU A 85 1.33 10.28 -9.90
C GLU A 85 0.35 10.34 -11.07
N MET A 86 -0.89 10.68 -10.75
CA MET A 86 -2.00 10.75 -11.70
C MET A 86 -2.83 12.00 -11.45
N ALA A 87 -3.56 12.44 -12.46
CA ALA A 87 -4.52 13.51 -12.31
C ALA A 87 -5.72 13.06 -11.44
N GLU A 88 -6.30 14.01 -10.71
CA GLU A 88 -7.32 13.75 -9.70
C GLU A 88 -8.63 13.20 -10.31
N ASP A 89 -8.93 13.58 -11.54
CA ASP A 89 -10.06 13.10 -12.35
C ASP A 89 -10.03 11.58 -12.59
N GLN A 90 -8.84 10.98 -12.61
CA GLN A 90 -8.67 9.54 -12.83
C GLN A 90 -8.62 8.73 -11.53
N VAL A 91 -8.50 9.39 -10.37
CA VAL A 91 -8.44 8.71 -9.07
C VAL A 91 -9.72 7.92 -8.81
N GLU A 92 -10.88 8.46 -9.17
CA GLU A 92 -12.17 7.81 -8.97
C GLU A 92 -12.23 6.43 -9.65
N LEU A 93 -11.74 6.34 -10.89
CA LEU A 93 -11.66 5.09 -11.64
C LEU A 93 -10.77 4.05 -10.94
N VAL A 94 -9.64 4.48 -10.38
CA VAL A 94 -8.72 3.61 -9.64
C VAL A 94 -9.36 3.12 -8.34
N VAL A 95 -10.07 3.99 -7.62
CA VAL A 95 -10.77 3.64 -6.38
C VAL A 95 -11.90 2.64 -6.67
N MET A 96 -12.73 2.90 -7.68
CA MET A 96 -13.76 1.97 -8.12
C MET A 96 -13.17 0.61 -8.54
N ARG A 97 -12.03 0.62 -9.21
CA ARG A 97 -11.33 -0.60 -9.62
C ARG A 97 -10.84 -1.40 -8.41
N ALA A 98 -10.28 -0.74 -7.41
CA ALA A 98 -9.81 -1.40 -6.19
C ALA A 98 -10.96 -1.98 -5.36
N LEU A 99 -12.10 -1.28 -5.27
CA LEU A 99 -13.32 -1.78 -4.65
C LEU A 99 -13.87 -3.00 -5.40
N SER A 100 -13.94 -2.91 -6.73
CA SER A 100 -14.42 -4.00 -7.60
C SER A 100 -13.57 -5.26 -7.50
N LEU A 101 -12.25 -5.11 -7.36
CA LEU A 101 -11.32 -6.22 -7.18
C LEU A 101 -11.29 -6.76 -5.75
N GLY A 102 -12.00 -6.13 -4.81
CA GLY A 102 -12.00 -6.50 -3.40
C GLY A 102 -10.64 -6.27 -2.72
N LEU A 103 -9.81 -5.37 -3.25
CA LEU A 103 -8.55 -4.97 -2.62
C LEU A 103 -8.79 -4.13 -1.36
N ILE A 104 -9.88 -3.35 -1.39
CA ILE A 104 -10.36 -2.52 -0.29
C ILE A 104 -11.87 -2.65 -0.16
N ARG A 105 -12.41 -2.33 1.02
CA ARG A 105 -13.85 -2.09 1.23
C ARG A 105 -14.03 -0.74 1.89
N GLY A 106 -15.10 -0.04 1.55
CA GLY A 106 -15.31 1.32 1.99
C GLY A 106 -16.42 2.03 1.23
N SER A 107 -16.54 3.32 1.50
CA SER A 107 -17.41 4.28 0.82
C SER A 107 -16.56 5.38 0.17
N MET A 108 -17.05 5.93 -0.93
CA MET A 108 -16.42 7.03 -1.64
C MET A 108 -17.41 8.18 -1.72
N ASP A 109 -16.95 9.37 -1.35
CA ASP A 109 -17.67 10.63 -1.55
C ASP A 109 -16.91 11.46 -2.59
N GLN A 110 -17.47 11.52 -3.80
CA GLN A 110 -16.86 12.26 -4.90
C GLN A 110 -17.01 13.78 -4.72
N VAL A 111 -18.08 14.25 -4.06
CA VAL A 111 -18.35 15.68 -3.88
C VAL A 111 -17.33 16.28 -2.91
N ASP A 112 -17.07 15.58 -1.82
CA ASP A 112 -16.03 15.95 -0.85
C ASP A 112 -14.63 15.50 -1.27
N GLY A 113 -14.52 14.67 -2.31
CA GLY A 113 -13.26 14.14 -2.81
C GLY A 113 -12.56 13.23 -1.80
N THR A 114 -13.33 12.36 -1.12
CA THR A 114 -12.81 11.48 -0.07
C THR A 114 -13.18 10.00 -0.27
N VAL A 115 -12.35 9.12 0.27
CA VAL A 115 -12.60 7.67 0.34
C VAL A 115 -12.44 7.24 1.79
N GLU A 116 -13.51 6.73 2.38
CA GLU A 116 -13.48 6.10 3.70
C GLU A 116 -13.25 4.60 3.53
N VAL A 117 -12.13 4.08 4.05
CA VAL A 117 -11.75 2.68 3.91
C VAL A 117 -11.97 1.93 5.21
N THR A 118 -12.86 0.94 5.19
CA THR A 118 -13.18 0.11 6.36
C THR A 118 -12.35 -1.17 6.43
N TRP A 119 -11.84 -1.65 5.28
CA TRP A 119 -11.05 -2.86 5.21
C TRP A 119 -10.07 -2.83 4.04
N VAL A 120 -8.91 -3.50 4.21
CA VAL A 120 -7.87 -3.64 3.19
C VAL A 120 -7.42 -5.10 3.14
N MET A 121 -7.11 -5.59 1.94
CA MET A 121 -6.60 -6.93 1.74
C MET A 121 -5.27 -7.16 2.47
N PRO A 122 -5.14 -8.24 3.27
CA PRO A 122 -3.88 -8.61 3.92
C PRO A 122 -2.77 -8.85 2.90
N ARG A 123 -1.54 -8.50 3.27
CA ARG A 123 -0.35 -8.62 2.42
C ARG A 123 0.82 -9.21 3.19
N VAL A 124 1.85 -9.60 2.44
CA VAL A 124 3.15 -9.99 3.00
C VAL A 124 3.77 -8.77 3.69
N LEU A 125 4.23 -8.97 4.92
CA LEU A 125 4.93 -7.97 5.71
C LEU A 125 6.43 -8.21 5.68
N ASP A 126 7.20 -7.13 5.64
CA ASP A 126 8.63 -7.19 5.92
C ASP A 126 8.92 -7.20 7.43
N ALA A 127 10.18 -7.41 7.80
CA ALA A 127 10.60 -7.49 9.19
C ALA A 127 10.38 -6.18 9.96
N ALA A 128 10.48 -5.02 9.29
CA ALA A 128 10.28 -3.72 9.90
C ALA A 128 8.79 -3.49 10.21
N GLN A 129 7.91 -3.83 9.27
CA GLN A 129 6.46 -3.79 9.43
C GLN A 129 5.98 -4.76 10.52
N LEU A 130 6.60 -5.93 10.63
CA LEU A 130 6.31 -6.87 11.71
C LEU A 130 6.70 -6.30 13.08
N SER A 131 7.85 -5.62 13.15
CA SER A 131 8.28 -4.94 14.37
C SER A 131 7.34 -3.81 14.77
N ASP A 132 6.85 -3.02 13.80
CA ASP A 132 5.86 -1.97 14.06
C ASP A 132 4.54 -2.57 14.58
N LEU A 133 4.07 -3.64 13.96
CA LEU A 133 2.87 -4.37 14.41
C LEU A 133 3.03 -4.90 15.85
N ALA A 134 4.19 -5.45 16.17
CA ALA A 134 4.50 -5.92 17.53
C ALA A 134 4.50 -4.76 18.54
N GLY A 135 5.03 -3.60 18.16
CA GLY A 135 4.98 -2.37 18.98
C GLY A 135 3.55 -1.92 19.27
N ARG A 136 2.70 -1.84 18.23
CA ARG A 136 1.28 -1.49 18.37
C ARG A 136 0.52 -2.47 19.27
N PHE A 137 0.83 -3.77 19.19
CA PHE A 137 0.22 -4.77 20.06
C PHE A 137 0.67 -4.60 21.53
N GLY A 138 1.94 -4.25 21.75
CA GLY A 138 2.46 -3.91 23.07
C GLY A 138 1.75 -2.70 23.68
N GLU A 139 1.58 -1.62 22.91
CA GLU A 139 0.84 -0.43 23.36
C GLU A 139 -0.61 -0.76 23.71
N TRP A 140 -1.26 -1.59 22.89
CA TRP A 140 -2.63 -2.03 23.15
C TRP A 140 -2.72 -2.86 24.44
N ALA A 141 -1.79 -3.78 24.68
CA ALA A 141 -1.75 -4.57 25.91
C ALA A 141 -1.57 -3.70 27.17
N VAL A 142 -0.76 -2.65 27.09
CA VAL A 142 -0.61 -1.66 28.17
C VAL A 142 -1.93 -0.94 28.43
N LYS A 143 -2.60 -0.44 27.38
CA LYS A 143 -3.91 0.24 27.50
C LYS A 143 -4.96 -0.66 28.15
N VAL A 144 -5.03 -1.93 27.77
CA VAL A 144 -5.97 -2.91 28.37
C VAL A 144 -5.66 -3.13 29.85
N SER A 145 -4.38 -3.19 30.21
CA SER A 145 -3.95 -3.37 31.61
C SER A 145 -4.32 -2.17 32.48
N GLN A 146 -4.10 -0.94 31.98
CA GLN A 146 -4.50 0.30 32.65
C GLN A 146 -6.01 0.39 32.86
N THR A 147 -6.80 0.03 31.84
CA THR A 147 -8.26 -0.01 31.96
C THR A 147 -8.71 -1.03 33.02
N LYS A 148 -8.06 -2.20 33.08
CA LYS A 148 -8.34 -3.20 34.11
C LYS A 148 -8.06 -2.67 35.52
N GLU A 149 -6.92 -2.02 35.73
CA GLU A 149 -6.55 -1.42 37.02
C GLU A 149 -7.58 -0.37 37.45
N TYR A 150 -7.92 0.56 36.55
CA TYR A 150 -8.95 1.57 36.79
C TYR A 150 -10.31 0.96 37.18
N MET A 151 -10.76 -0.08 36.47
CA MET A 151 -12.01 -0.77 36.78
C MET A 151 -11.95 -1.48 38.14
N SER A 152 -10.81 -2.03 38.53
CA SER A 152 -10.64 -2.69 39.82
C SER A 152 -10.64 -1.72 41.00
N GLU A 153 -10.10 -0.51 40.82
CA GLU A 153 -10.14 0.55 41.82
C GLU A 153 -11.58 1.06 42.02
N GLN A 154 -12.33 1.27 40.95
CA GLN A 154 -13.74 1.70 41.06
C GLN A 154 -14.65 0.65 41.68
N ALA A 155 -14.39 -0.63 41.42
CA ALA A 155 -15.13 -1.74 42.04
C ALA A 155 -14.90 -1.86 43.56
N PHE A 156 -13.84 -1.25 44.10
CA PHE A 156 -13.55 -1.23 45.54
C PHE A 156 -14.13 0.01 46.26
N VAL A 157 -14.55 1.03 45.48
CA VAL A 157 -15.11 2.29 45.98
C VAL A 157 -16.65 2.28 45.97
N ALA A 158 -17.28 1.33 45.26
CA ALA A 158 -18.73 1.08 45.24
C ALA A 158 -19.13 -0.05 46.19
#